data_AF-A0A5K0YH87-F1
#
_entry.id   AF-A0A5K0YH87-F1
#
_cell.length_a   1.000
_cell.length_b   1.000
_cell.length_c   1.000
_cell.angle_alpha   90.00
_cell.angle_beta   90.00
_cell.angle_gamma   90.00
#
_symmetry.space_group_name_H-M   'P 1'
#
loop_
_entity.id
_entity.type
_entity.pdbx_description
1 polymer ?
#
loop_
_entity_poly.entity_id
_entity_poly.type
_entity_poly.pdbx_seq_one_letter_code
_entity_poly.pdbx_strand_id
1 'polypeptide(L)' 'VEVNGEKTAPVYKFLKSSKGGMFGDSIKWNFTKFLVDQEGHVIDRYAPTTSPLSIE' A
#
# COMPACT_ATOMS: atom_id res chain seq x y z
N VAL A 1 -4.82 7.81 11.60
CA VAL A 1 -3.48 7.25 11.24
C VAL A 1 -3.03 7.96 9.97
N GLU A 2 -1.86 8.60 9.98
CA GLU A 2 -1.34 9.26 8.78
C GLU A 2 -0.64 8.25 7.87
N VAL A 3 -0.96 8.28 6.57
CA VAL A 3 -0.45 7.32 5.57
C VAL A 3 0.60 7.93 4.63
N ASN A 4 0.69 9.27 4.61
CA ASN A 4 1.68 10.05 3.86
C ASN A 4 2.24 11.19 4.73
N GLY A 5 3.32 11.83 4.28
CA GLY A 5 3.97 12.93 4.99
C GLY A 5 4.93 12.49 6.10
N GLU A 6 5.51 13.45 6.82
CA GLU A 6 6.57 13.20 7.80
C GLU A 6 6.12 12.31 8.98
N LYS A 7 4.85 12.46 9.39
CA LYS A 7 4.23 11.69 10.48
C LYS A 7 3.59 10.38 10.02
N THR A 8 3.91 9.89 8.82
CA THR A 8 3.42 8.59 8.32
C THR A 8 3.67 7.50 9.38
N ALA A 9 2.65 6.72 9.69
CA ALA A 9 2.79 5.62 10.64
C ALA A 9 3.80 4.56 10.14
N PRO A 10 4.58 3.91 11.03
CA PRO A 10 5.65 2.99 10.62
C PRO A 10 5.21 1.89 9.65
N VAL A 11 4.01 1.31 9.87
CA VAL A 11 3.45 0.29 8.98
C VAL A 11 3.26 0.82 7.55
N TYR A 12 2.78 2.06 7.36
CA TYR A 12 2.63 2.64 6.04
C TYR A 12 3.95 3.06 5.40
N LYS A 13 4.99 3.38 6.20
CA LYS A 13 6.35 3.55 5.66
C LYS A 13 6.83 2.25 5.02
N PHE A 14 6.69 1.13 5.72
CA PHE A 14 7.05 -0.21 5.25
C PHE A 14 6.25 -0.64 4.01
N LEU A 15 4.92 -0.50 4.05
CA LEU A 15 4.04 -0.92 2.95
C LEU A 15 4.34 -0.13 1.66
N LYS A 16 4.52 1.19 1.77
CA LYS A 16 4.80 2.05 0.61
C LYS A 16 6.15 1.74 -0.02
N SER A 17 7.20 1.55 0.79
CA SER A 17 8.55 1.27 0.28
C SER A 17 8.67 -0.06 -0.45
N SER A 18 7.82 -1.04 -0.12
CA SER A 18 7.94 -2.41 -0.64
C SER A 18 7.47 -2.56 -2.09
N LYS A 19 6.41 -1.86 -2.48
CA LYS A 19 5.82 -1.89 -3.84
C LYS A 19 5.48 -0.47 -4.31
N GLY A 20 6.50 0.38 -4.34
CA GLY A 20 6.42 1.70 -4.97
C GLY A 20 6.30 1.59 -6.48
N GLY A 21 5.41 2.39 -7.09
CA GLY A 21 5.31 2.46 -8.55
C GLY A 21 6.38 3.40 -9.13
N MET A 22 6.42 3.48 -10.47
CA MET A 22 7.34 4.38 -11.20
C MET A 22 7.17 5.87 -10.81
N PHE A 23 6.01 6.25 -10.25
CA PHE A 23 5.66 7.62 -9.85
C PHE A 23 5.73 7.85 -8.33
N GLY A 24 6.59 7.11 -7.64
CA GLY A 24 6.82 7.18 -6.20
C GLY A 24 5.94 6.23 -5.39
N ASP A 25 6.17 6.24 -4.08
CA ASP A 25 5.58 5.29 -3.14
C ASP A 25 4.34 5.83 -2.41
N SER A 26 4.09 7.14 -2.45
CA SER A 26 2.94 7.81 -1.83
C SER A 26 1.59 7.15 -2.19
N ILE A 27 0.71 7.04 -1.19
CA ILE A 27 -0.66 6.55 -1.37
C ILE A 27 -1.50 7.70 -1.94
N LYS A 28 -1.92 7.59 -3.21
CA LYS A 28 -2.51 8.71 -3.96
C LYS A 28 -3.95 9.01 -3.58
N TRP A 29 -4.70 7.99 -3.13
CA TRP A 29 -6.12 8.13 -2.81
C TRP A 29 -6.59 7.09 -1.79
N ASN A 30 -7.79 7.32 -1.25
CA ASN A 30 -8.49 6.39 -0.37
C ASN A 30 -8.68 5.03 -1.06
N PHE A 31 -8.67 3.95 -0.27
CA PHE A 31 -8.81 2.56 -0.74
C PHE A 31 -7.63 2.01 -1.57
N THR A 32 -6.41 2.53 -1.41
CA THR A 32 -5.22 1.76 -1.84
C THR A 32 -5.08 0.53 -0.95
N LYS A 33 -4.91 -0.66 -1.54
CA LYS A 33 -4.81 -1.93 -0.80
C LYS A 33 -3.42 -2.53 -0.97
N PHE A 34 -2.96 -3.25 0.05
CA PHE A 34 -1.71 -4.00 0.03
C PHE A 34 -2.02 -5.45 0.39
N LEU A 35 -1.53 -6.39 -0.41
CA LEU A 35 -1.57 -7.82 -0.09
C LEU A 35 -0.28 -8.18 0.62
N VAL A 36 -0.43 -8.77 1.81
CA VAL A 36 0.69 -9.16 2.68
C VAL A 36 0.53 -10.65 2.96
N ASP A 37 1.61 -11.41 2.83
CA ASP A 37 1.62 -12.85 3.16
C ASP A 37 1.68 -13.10 4.68
N GLN A 38 1.72 -14.37 5.08
CA GLN A 38 1.71 -14.76 6.50
C GLN A 38 3.03 -14.41 7.21
N GLU A 39 4.11 -14.31 6.45
CA GLU A 39 5.46 -13.95 6.90
C GLU A 39 5.66 -12.43 7.00
N GLY A 40 4.71 -11.64 6.50
CA GLY A 40 4.72 -10.17 6.55
C GLY A 40 5.33 -9.50 5.31
N HIS A 41 5.59 -10.23 4.23
CA HIS A 41 6.06 -9.64 2.97
C HIS A 41 4.92 -9.04 2.17
N VAL A 42 5.18 -7.88 1.57
CA VAL A 42 4.22 -7.23 0.67
C VAL A 42 4.30 -7.88 -0.71
N ILE A 43 3.28 -8.66 -1.04
CA ILE A 43 3.17 -9.40 -2.31
C ILE A 43 2.77 -8.45 -3.43
N ASP A 44 1.76 -7.62 -3.20
CA ASP A 44 1.20 -6.73 -4.23
C ASP A 44 0.57 -5.45 -3.65
N ARG A 45 0.33 -4.47 -4.52
CA ARG A 45 -0.32 -3.20 -4.22
C ARG A 45 -1.36 -2.88 -5.27
N TYR A 46 -2.61 -2.69 -4.83
CA TYR A 46 -3.74 -2.45 -5.71
C TYR A 46 -4.23 -1.01 -5.65
N ALA A 47 -4.62 -0.49 -6.82
CA ALA A 47 -5.20 0.83 -6.95
C ALA A 47 -6.57 0.92 -6.24
N PRO A 48 -7.01 2.13 -5.86
CA PRO A 48 -8.36 2.39 -5.36
C PRO A 48 -9.47 1.77 -6.20
N THR A 49 -9.32 1.81 -7.52
CA THR A 49 -10.29 1.34 -8.50
C THR A 49 -10.30 -0.18 -8.69
N THR A 50 -9.28 -0.90 -8.19
CA THR A 50 -9.28 -2.36 -8.21
C THR A 50 -10.36 -2.88 -7.28
N SER A 51 -11.27 -3.70 -7.82
CA SER A 51 -12.31 -4.37 -7.05
C SER A 51 -11.70 -5.32 -6.03
N PRO A 52 -12.16 -5.35 -4.77
CA PRO A 52 -11.70 -6.34 -3.81
C PRO A 52 -11.88 -7.79 -4.28
N LEU A 53 -12.99 -8.07 -4.98
CA LEU A 53 -13.30 -9.41 -5.49
C LEU A 53 -12.35 -9.90 -6.58
N SER A 54 -11.57 -9.01 -7.19
CA SER A 54 -10.53 -9.44 -8.16
C SER A 54 -9.20 -9.78 -7.50
N ILE A 55 -9.12 -9.69 -6.17
CA ILE A 55 -7.93 -9.99 -5.35
C ILE A 55 -8.13 -11.33 -4.59
N GLU A 56 -9.37 -11.85 -4.57
CA GLU A 56 -9.74 -13.15 -3.99
C GLU A 56 -9.31 -14.34 -4.87
#